data_AF-A0A2E0KGY1-F1
#
_entry.id   AF-A0A2E0KGY1-F1
#
_cell.length_a   1.000
_cell.length_b   1.000
_cell.length_c   1.000
_cell.angle_alpha   90.00
_cell.angle_beta   90.00
_cell.angle_gamma   90.00
#
_symmetry.space_group_name_H-M   'P 1'
#
loop_
_entity.id
_entity.type
_entity.pdbx_description
1 polymer ?
#
loop_
_entity_poly.entity_id
_entity_poly.type
_entity_poly.pdbx_seq_one_letter_code
_entity_poly.pdbx_strand_id
1 'polypeptide(L)' 'MDRVFNNADSFAMAFDDAWKASNRKPSEQDLSVDERVKAIFTDYISDHPFLLSEPEQAKKVADFRIRLLDLG' A
#
# COMPACT_ATOMS: atom_id res chain seq x y z
N MET A 1 -13.74 -10.71 14.38
CA MET A 1 -12.37 -10.23 14.63
C MET A 1 -11.65 -10.31 13.32
N ASP A 2 -11.51 -9.18 12.63
CA ASP A 2 -10.71 -9.11 11.41
C ASP A 2 -9.25 -9.25 11.83
N ARG A 3 -8.65 -10.41 11.58
CA ARG A 3 -7.26 -10.68 11.96
C ARG A 3 -6.38 -10.07 10.88
N VAL A 4 -5.80 -8.90 11.16
CA VAL A 4 -4.72 -8.37 10.33
C VAL A 4 -3.49 -9.25 10.55
N PHE A 5 -3.07 -9.96 9.51
CA PHE A 5 -1.94 -10.89 9.60
C PHE A 5 -0.63 -10.16 9.34
N ASN A 6 0.42 -10.57 10.05
CA ASN A 6 1.78 -10.12 9.80
C ASN A 6 2.39 -10.90 8.62
N ASN A 7 1.80 -10.79 7.43
CA ASN A 7 2.32 -11.41 6.22
C ASN A 7 2.13 -10.50 4.99
N ALA A 8 2.88 -10.81 3.94
CA ALA A 8 2.87 -10.05 2.69
C ALA A 8 1.51 -10.07 1.99
N ASP A 9 0.73 -11.14 2.14
CA ASP A 9 -0.58 -11.30 1.50
C ASP A 9 -1.62 -10.35 2.11
N SER A 10 -1.74 -10.33 3.44
CA SER A 10 -2.60 -9.40 4.18
C SER A 10 -2.18 -7.95 3.93
N PHE A 11 -0.88 -7.70 3.86
CA PHE A 11 -0.36 -6.37 3.50
C PHE A 11 -0.75 -5.98 2.07
N ALA A 12 -0.59 -6.88 1.10
CA ALA A 12 -0.94 -6.61 -0.29
C ALA A 12 -2.44 -6.29 -0.44
N MET A 13 -3.30 -7.03 0.25
CA MET A 13 -4.74 -6.76 0.27
C MET A 13 -5.05 -5.36 0.82
N ALA A 14 -4.45 -4.98 1.95
CA ALA A 14 -4.63 -3.65 2.54
C ALA A 14 -4.06 -2.53 1.65
N PHE A 15 -2.90 -2.78 1.03
CA PHE A 15 -2.27 -1.85 0.11
C PHE A 15 -3.13 -1.59 -1.14
N ASP A 16 -3.71 -2.63 -1.75
CA ASP A 16 -4.59 -2.49 -2.91
C ASP A 16 -5.82 -1.64 -2.62
N ASP A 17 -6.44 -1.86 -1.46
CA ASP A 17 -7.62 -1.10 -1.06
C ASP A 17 -7.26 0.39 -0.87
N ALA A 18 -6.16 0.66 -0.16
CA ALA A 18 -5.63 2.01 0.03
C ALA A 18 -5.18 2.66 -1.30
N TRP A 19 -4.59 1.90 -2.22
CA TRP A 19 -4.23 2.38 -3.55
C TRP A 19 -5.47 2.78 -4.34
N LYS A 20 -6.54 1.98 -4.32
CA LYS A 20 -7.80 2.35 -4.99
C LYS A 20 -8.47 3.55 -4.32
N ALA A 21 -8.41 3.64 -3.00
CA ALA A 21 -8.95 4.77 -2.24
C ALA A 21 -8.21 6.08 -2.54
N SER A 22 -6.87 6.05 -2.58
CA SER A 22 -6.05 7.20 -2.98
C SER A 22 -6.31 7.61 -4.43
N ASN A 23 -6.55 6.67 -5.36
CA ASN A 23 -6.84 7.01 -6.76
C ASN A 23 -8.11 7.85 -6.93
N ARG A 24 -9.07 7.68 -6.01
CA ARG A 24 -10.35 8.40 -6.03
C ARG A 24 -10.20 9.83 -5.50
N LYS A 25 -9.10 10.17 -4.85
CA LYS A 25 -8.81 11.52 -4.38
C LYS A 25 -8.10 12.30 -5.50
N PRO A 26 -8.71 13.36 -6.07
CA PRO A 26 -8.09 14.15 -7.14
C PRO A 26 -6.77 14.80 -6.69
N SER A 27 -6.62 15.08 -5.40
CA SER A 27 -5.38 15.59 -4.79
C SER A 27 -4.20 14.61 -4.87
N GLU A 28 -4.48 13.30 -4.96
CA GLU A 28 -3.46 12.24 -4.98
C GLU A 28 -3.21 11.69 -6.38
N GLN A 29 -3.97 12.14 -7.38
CA GLN A 29 -3.77 11.76 -8.78
C GLN A 29 -2.56 12.46 -9.41
N ASP A 30 -2.18 13.64 -8.90
CA ASP A 30 -1.02 14.41 -9.35
C ASP A 30 0.29 13.97 -8.66
N LEU A 31 0.19 13.08 -7.65
CA LEU A 31 1.35 12.57 -6.94
C LEU A 31 2.10 11.55 -7.80
N SER A 32 3.43 11.64 -7.77
CA SER A 32 4.28 10.57 -8.28
C SER A 32 4.00 9.27 -7.54
N VAL A 33 4.22 8.13 -8.20
CA VAL A 33 4.02 6.79 -7.62
C VAL A 33 4.71 6.66 -6.26
N ASP A 34 5.94 7.15 -6.12
CA ASP A 34 6.70 7.08 -4.85
C ASP A 34 6.05 7.89 -3.72
N GLU A 35 5.62 9.13 -4.01
CA GLU A 35 4.93 9.99 -3.04
C GLU A 35 3.59 9.37 -2.62
N ARG A 36 2.88 8.76 -3.56
CA ARG A 36 1.62 8.08 -3.28
C ARG A 36 1.81 6.82 -2.43
N VAL A 37 2.85 6.03 -2.69
CA VAL A 37 3.20 4.88 -1.83
C VAL A 37 3.48 5.35 -0.41
N LYS A 38 4.25 6.43 -0.28
CA LYS A 38 4.58 7.01 1.02
C LYS A 38 3.33 7.53 1.75
N ALA A 39 2.42 8.18 1.03
CA ALA A 39 1.13 8.60 1.57
C ALA A 39 0.32 7.39 2.04
N ILE A 40 0.21 6.33 1.23
CA ILE A 40 -0.49 5.10 1.62
C ILE A 40 0.11 4.48 2.89
N PHE A 41 1.43 4.38 2.95
CA PHE A 41 2.14 3.81 4.10
C PHE A 41 1.93 4.64 5.38
N THR A 42 1.72 5.94 5.26
CA THR A 42 1.58 6.84 6.41
C THR A 42 0.12 7.03 6.83
N ASP A 43 -0.77 7.27 5.86
CA ASP A 43 -2.17 7.64 6.09
C ASP A 43 -3.12 6.45 6.20
N TYR A 44 -2.82 5.31 5.56
CA TYR A 44 -3.78 4.20 5.43
C TYR A 44 -3.33 2.92 6.13
N ILE A 45 -2.04 2.55 6.02
CA ILE A 45 -1.53 1.25 6.51
C ILE A 45 -0.35 1.38 7.48
N SER A 46 -0.19 2.53 8.13
CA SER A 46 0.92 2.82 9.05
C SER A 46 0.99 1.89 10.26
N ASP A 47 -0.14 1.36 10.71
CA ASP A 47 -0.22 0.40 11.83
C ASP A 47 -0.16 -1.07 11.37
N HIS A 48 0.05 -1.33 10.07
CA HIS A 48 0.03 -2.71 9.58
C HIS A 48 1.24 -3.50 10.13
N PRO A 49 1.04 -4.67 10.79
CA PRO A 49 2.10 -5.39 11.47
C PRO A 49 3.25 -5.82 10.54
N PHE A 50 2.94 -6.11 9.27
CA PHE A 50 3.94 -6.40 8.24
C PHE A 50 4.79 -5.19 7.85
N LEU A 51 4.19 -3.99 7.79
CA LEU A 51 4.94 -2.76 7.53
C LEU A 51 5.88 -2.43 8.70
N LEU A 52 5.41 -2.66 9.93
CA LEU A 52 6.20 -2.43 11.14
C LEU A 52 7.33 -3.46 11.30
N SER A 53 7.06 -4.73 10.97
CA SER A 53 8.04 -5.82 11.12
C SER A 53 9.07 -5.85 9.99
N GLU A 54 8.63 -5.68 8.74
CA GLU A 54 9.45 -5.81 7.55
C GLU A 54 9.22 -4.66 6.55
N PRO A 55 9.60 -3.41 6.88
CA PRO A 55 9.34 -2.24 6.04
C PRO A 55 9.99 -2.31 4.66
N GLU A 56 11.18 -2.93 4.55
CA GLU A 56 11.86 -3.12 3.27
C GLU A 56 11.11 -4.10 2.36
N GLN A 57 10.56 -5.19 2.92
CA GLN A 57 9.76 -6.14 2.15
C GLN A 57 8.41 -5.55 1.79
N ALA A 58 7.77 -4.82 2.71
CA ALA A 58 6.54 -4.08 2.45
C ALA A 58 6.69 -3.13 1.25
N LYS A 59 7.82 -2.40 1.15
CA LYS A 59 8.12 -1.55 -0.01
C LYS A 59 8.26 -2.35 -1.31
N LYS A 60 8.93 -3.51 -1.29
CA LYS A 60 9.05 -4.39 -2.48
C LYS A 60 7.69 -4.93 -2.93
N VAL A 61 6.86 -5.36 -1.97
CA VAL A 61 5.49 -5.83 -2.24
C VAL A 61 4.66 -4.71 -2.85
N ALA A 62 4.71 -3.50 -2.28
CA ALA A 62 4.01 -2.33 -2.82
C ALA A 62 4.43 -2.00 -4.26
N ASP A 63 5.74 -1.94 -4.54
CA ASP A 63 6.26 -1.70 -5.89
C ASP A 63 5.76 -2.77 -6.89
N PHE A 64 5.80 -4.04 -6.48
CA PHE A 64 5.28 -5.14 -7.29
C PHE A 64 3.78 -5.02 -7.55
N ARG A 65 2.98 -4.68 -6.53
CA ARG A 65 1.53 -4.47 -6.67
C ARG A 65 1.21 -3.32 -7.62
N ILE A 66 1.94 -2.20 -7.54
CA ILE A 66 1.74 -1.06 -8.45
C ILE A 66 2.01 -1.46 -9.90
N ARG A 67 3.12 -2.16 -10.17
CA ARG A 67 3.42 -2.64 -11.52
C ARG A 67 2.33 -3.55 -12.07
N LEU A 68 1.72 -4.39 -11.23
CA LEU A 68 0.60 -5.24 -11.63
C LEU A 68 -0.69 -4.44 -11.90
N LEU A 69 -0.91 -3.35 -11.17
CA LEU A 69 -2.08 -2.49 -11.33
C LEU A 69 -1.97 -1.54 -12.52
N ASP A 70 -0.75 -1.11 -12.88
CA ASP A 70 -0.48 -0.25 -14.04
C ASP A 70 -0.56 -1.03 -15.38
N LEU A 71 -0.32 -2.35 -15.34
CA LEU A 71 -0.45 -3.24 -16.50
C LEU A 71 -1.89 -3.69 -16.80
N GLY A 72 -2.89 -3.27 -16.00
CA GLY A 72 -4.26 -3.79 -16.00
C GLY A 72 -5.30 -2.88 -16.65
#